data_AF-A0A3M1FI65-F1
#
_entry.id   AF-A0A3M1FI65-F1
#
_cell.length_a   1.000
_cell.length_b   1.000
_cell.length_c   1.000
_cell.angle_alpha   90.00
_cell.angle_beta   90.00
_cell.angle_gamma   90.00
#
_symmetry.space_group_name_H-M   'P 1'
#
loop_
_entity.id
_entity.type
_entity.pdbx_description
1 polymer ?
#
loop_
_entity_poly.entity_id
_entity_poly.type
_entity_poly.pdbx_seq_one_letter_code
_entity_poly.pdbx_strand_id
1 'polypeptide(L)'
;MEIVEIHSRDFWFKIVEFLQQNWALINVDESHKATIYFISDTSKVFDKITYSSKDEARNALRRNGFRRFAEDKEAQKFIDPPRPPYKIGNHPNGPRSSSGKFWLS
;
A
#
# COMPACT_ATOMS: atom_id res chain seq x y z
N MET A 1 10.25 14.28 11.04
CA MET A 1 9.57 13.18 10.33
C MET A 1 8.65 13.81 9.31
N GLU A 2 8.73 13.38 8.06
CA GLU A 2 7.91 13.92 6.97
C GLU A 2 6.55 13.21 6.93
N ILE A 3 5.47 13.97 6.81
CA ILE A 3 4.10 13.45 6.73
C ILE A 3 3.77 13.26 5.25
N VAL A 4 3.19 12.10 4.90
CA VAL A 4 2.69 11.83 3.56
C VAL A 4 1.18 12.03 3.56
N GLU A 5 0.72 13.00 2.78
CA GLU A 5 -0.71 13.20 2.57
C GLU A 5 -1.26 12.18 1.58
N ILE A 6 -2.06 11.25 2.10
CA ILE A 6 -2.76 10.25 1.30
C ILE A 6 -4.26 10.47 1.49
N HIS A 7 -4.96 10.82 0.41
CA HIS A 7 -6.39 11.15 0.43
C HIS A 7 -7.25 9.91 0.29
N SER A 8 -6.74 8.87 -0.35
CA SER A 8 -7.44 7.60 -0.49
C SER A 8 -7.74 6.95 0.87
N ARG A 9 -8.89 6.26 0.92
CA ARG A 9 -9.37 5.46 2.06
C ARG A 9 -9.78 4.04 1.63
N ASP A 10 -9.57 3.69 0.36
CA ASP A 10 -9.84 2.36 -0.19
C ASP A 10 -8.61 1.48 0.01
N PHE A 11 -8.51 0.88 1.19
CA PHE A 11 -7.35 0.07 1.59
C PHE A 11 -7.26 -1.23 0.80
N TRP A 12 -6.04 -1.52 0.39
CA TRP A 12 -5.62 -2.83 -0.08
C TRP A 12 -4.71 -3.44 0.98
N PHE A 13 -4.76 -4.75 1.12
CA PHE A 13 -3.90 -5.44 2.08
C PHE A 13 -3.42 -6.78 1.56
N LYS A 14 -2.30 -7.22 2.11
CA LYS A 14 -1.71 -8.54 1.92
C LYS A 14 -1.12 -8.99 3.24
N ILE A 15 -1.41 -10.23 3.63
CA ILE A 15 -0.72 -10.88 4.75
C ILE A 15 0.60 -11.43 4.21
N VAL A 16 1.72 -11.01 4.81
CA VAL A 16 3.05 -11.50 4.48
C VAL A 16 3.56 -12.45 5.57
N GLU A 17 4.78 -12.96 5.42
CA GLU A 17 5.39 -13.86 6.41
C GLU A 17 5.34 -13.27 7.82
N PHE A 18 5.28 -14.15 8.82
CA PHE A 18 5.12 -13.80 10.23
C PHE A 18 3.82 -13.03 10.57
N LEU A 19 2.77 -13.22 9.76
CA LEU A 19 1.44 -12.61 9.96
C LEU A 19 1.45 -11.08 9.98
N GLN A 20 2.45 -10.44 9.37
CA GLN A 20 2.44 -8.98 9.22
C GLN A 20 1.45 -8.57 8.12
N GLN A 21 0.79 -7.42 8.29
CA GLN A 21 -0.08 -6.87 7.25
C GLN A 21 0.64 -5.75 6.50
N ASN A 22 0.78 -5.95 5.19
CA ASN A 22 1.19 -4.87 4.30
C ASN A 22 -0.05 -4.20 3.75
N TRP A 23 -0.20 -2.92 4.03
CA TRP A 23 -1.29 -2.10 3.53
C TRP A 23 -0.85 -1.32 2.30
N ALA A 24 -1.80 -1.01 1.42
CA ALA A 24 -1.57 -0.14 0.30
C ALA A 24 -2.75 0.81 0.07
N LEU A 25 -2.44 2.03 -0.33
CA LEU A 25 -3.41 3.03 -0.77
C LEU A 25 -2.99 3.56 -2.15
N ILE A 26 -3.97 3.76 -3.02
CA ILE A 26 -3.75 4.36 -4.34
C ILE A 26 -4.24 5.80 -4.31
N ASN A 27 -3.34 6.75 -4.51
CA ASN A 27 -3.66 8.14 -4.77
C ASN A 27 -3.48 8.43 -6.27
N VAL A 28 -4.34 9.27 -6.82
CA VAL A 28 -4.23 9.74 -8.21
C VAL A 28 -3.92 11.23 -8.17
N ASP A 29 -2.92 11.66 -8.92
CA ASP A 29 -2.55 13.08 -9.02
C ASP A 29 -3.35 13.82 -10.10
N GLU A 30 -3.14 15.13 -10.21
CA GLU A 30 -3.77 15.98 -11.23
C GLU A 30 -3.38 15.59 -12.67
N SER A 31 -2.26 14.88 -12.85
CA SER A 31 -1.78 14.36 -14.14
C SER A 31 -2.32 12.96 -14.45
N HIS A 32 -3.32 12.47 -13.70
CA HIS A 32 -3.91 11.13 -13.79
C HIS A 32 -2.95 9.96 -13.50
N LYS A 33 -1.73 10.22 -13.03
CA LYS A 33 -0.82 9.17 -12.60
C LYS A 33 -1.26 8.64 -11.24
N ALA A 34 -1.14 7.34 -11.07
CA ALA A 34 -1.53 6.68 -9.83
C ALA A 34 -0.29 6.27 -9.04
N THR A 35 -0.19 6.73 -7.80
CA THR A 35 0.86 6.28 -6.88
C THR A 35 0.27 5.35 -5.84
N ILE A 36 0.82 4.13 -5.78
CA ILE A 36 0.60 3.17 -4.70
C ILE A 36 1.57 3.54 -3.58
N TYR A 37 1.04 3.79 -2.39
CA TYR A 37 1.81 3.94 -1.17
C TYR A 37 1.68 2.66 -0.35
N PHE A 38 2.80 2.06 0.04
CA PHE A 38 2.83 0.90 0.92
C PHE A 38 3.04 1.33 2.37
N ILE A 39 2.16 0.85 3.24
CA ILE A 39 2.01 1.34 4.60
C ILE A 39 2.09 0.14 5.56
N SER A 40 2.87 0.28 6.62
CA SER A 40 2.92 -0.70 7.70
C SER A 40 1.72 -0.54 8.65
N ASP A 41 1.50 -1.53 9.51
CA ASP A 41 0.52 -1.45 10.61
C ASP A 41 0.73 -0.23 11.52
N THR A 42 1.98 0.24 11.63
CA THR A 42 2.35 1.42 12.42
C THR A 42 2.20 2.75 11.66
N SER A 43 1.45 2.74 10.55
CA SER A 43 1.17 3.94 9.72
C SER A 43 2.43 4.57 9.12
N LYS A 44 3.47 3.77 8.88
CA LYS A 44 4.70 4.21 8.21
C LYS A 44 4.64 3.87 6.73
N VAL A 45 4.83 4.87 5.88
CA VAL A 45 5.05 4.67 4.45
C VAL A 45 6.47 4.19 4.28
N PHE A 46 6.64 2.97 3.78
CA PHE A 46 7.96 2.35 3.60
C PHE A 46 8.37 2.19 2.14
N ASP A 47 7.42 2.30 1.21
CA ASP A 47 7.70 2.25 -0.23
C ASP A 47 6.57 2.93 -1.02
N LYS A 48 6.85 3.30 -2.27
CA LYS A 48 5.86 3.81 -3.22
C LYS A 48 6.19 3.43 -4.65
N ILE A 49 5.17 3.21 -5.48
CA ILE A 49 5.32 2.94 -6.91
C ILE A 49 4.29 3.75 -7.67
N THR A 50 4.73 4.42 -8.75
CA THR A 50 3.86 5.23 -9.61
C THR A 50 3.59 4.51 -10.93
N TYR A 51 2.33 4.54 -11.36
CA TYR A 51 1.80 3.97 -12.60
C TYR A 51 1.14 5.08 -13.44
N SER A 52 0.97 4.80 -14.73
CA SER A 52 0.38 5.75 -15.66
C SER A 52 -1.12 5.92 -15.44
N SER A 53 -1.79 4.94 -14.82
CA SER A 53 -3.21 5.00 -14.50
C SER A 53 -3.57 4.28 -13.20
N LYS A 54 -4.74 4.62 -12.66
CA LYS A 54 -5.31 3.95 -11.48
C LYS A 54 -5.57 2.47 -11.73
N ASP A 55 -5.98 2.10 -12.94
CA ASP A 55 -6.29 0.72 -13.26
C ASP A 55 -5.04 -0.14 -13.42
N GLU A 56 -3.94 0.43 -13.95
CA GLU A 56 -2.62 -0.22 -13.89
C GLU A 56 -2.19 -0.49 -12.45
N ALA A 57 -2.30 0.51 -11.57
CA ALA A 57 -1.95 0.36 -10.15
C ALA A 57 -2.79 -0.73 -9.45
N ARG A 58 -4.10 -0.77 -9.71
CA ARG A 58 -5.01 -1.82 -9.17
C ARG A 58 -4.63 -3.20 -9.68
N ASN A 59 -4.35 -3.33 -10.98
CA ASN A 59 -3.96 -4.59 -11.59
C ASN A 59 -2.62 -5.07 -11.03
N ALA A 60 -1.66 -4.16 -10.84
CA ALA A 60 -0.38 -4.47 -10.20
C ALA A 60 -0.57 -4.98 -8.76
N LEU A 61 -1.43 -4.35 -7.95
CA LEU A 61 -1.76 -4.82 -6.60
C LEU A 61 -2.35 -6.23 -6.62
N ARG A 62 -3.34 -6.50 -7.47
CA ARG A 62 -3.95 -7.83 -7.62
C ARG A 62 -2.94 -8.89 -8.02
N ARG A 63 -2.10 -8.61 -9.04
CA ARG A 63 -1.02 -9.52 -9.49
C ARG A 63 -0.05 -9.86 -8.36
N ASN A 64 0.20 -8.92 -7.46
CA ASN A 64 1.10 -9.08 -6.33
C ASN A 64 0.41 -9.63 -5.06
N GLY A 65 -0.86 -10.07 -5.17
CA GLY A 65 -1.59 -10.74 -4.09
C GLY A 65 -2.24 -9.81 -3.07
N PHE A 66 -2.35 -8.52 -3.38
CA PHE A 66 -3.14 -7.59 -2.57
C PHE A 66 -4.62 -7.72 -2.93
N ARG A 67 -5.47 -7.62 -1.92
CA ARG A 67 -6.93 -7.61 -2.04
C ARG A 67 -7.52 -6.38 -1.36
N ARG A 68 -8.71 -5.96 -1.80
CA ARG A 68 -9.40 -4.81 -1.22
C ARG A 68 -9.93 -5.19 0.16
N PHE A 69 -9.60 -4.39 1.16
CA PHE A 69 -10.03 -4.62 2.54
C PHE A 69 -11.55 -4.50 2.69
N ALA A 70 -12.17 -3.55 2.00
CA ALA A 70 -13.62 -3.35 2.01
C ALA A 70 -14.43 -4.57 1.52
N GLU A 71 -13.80 -5.45 0.73
CA GLU A 71 -14.43 -6.65 0.15
C GLU A 71 -14.25 -7.91 1.02
N ASP A 72 -13.37 -7.88 2.04
CA ASP A 72 -13.05 -9.01 2.89
C ASP A 72 -13.65 -8.84 4.30
N LYS A 73 -14.89 -9.33 4.49
CA LYS A 73 -15.62 -9.24 5.76
C LYS A 73 -14.99 -10.06 6.88
N GLU A 74 -14.25 -11.12 6.57
CA GLU A 74 -13.58 -11.92 7.59
C GLU A 74 -12.36 -11.17 8.10
N ALA A 75 -11.54 -10.60 7.22
CA ALA A 75 -10.40 -9.77 7.62
C ALA A 75 -10.84 -8.59 8.49
N GLN A 76 -11.95 -7.92 8.15
CA GLN A 76 -12.50 -6.80 8.93
C GLN A 76 -12.82 -7.14 10.40
N LYS A 77 -12.92 -8.42 10.78
CA LYS A 77 -13.13 -8.83 12.18
C LYS A 77 -11.84 -8.89 13.00
N PHE A 78 -10.69 -9.01 12.34
CA PHE A 78 -9.42 -9.35 12.99
C PHE A 78 -8.31 -8.33 12.78
N ILE A 79 -8.37 -7.54 11.70
CA ILE A 79 -7.35 -6.55 11.38
C ILE A 79 -7.98 -5.18 11.17
N ASP A 80 -7.27 -4.16 11.65
CA ASP A 80 -7.64 -2.75 11.48
C ASP A 80 -6.68 -2.06 10.52
N PRO A 81 -7.17 -1.26 9.56
CA PRO A 81 -6.31 -0.50 8.69
C PRO A 81 -5.57 0.61 9.46
N PRO A 82 -4.33 0.95 9.06
CA PRO A 82 -3.54 1.99 9.70
C PRO A 82 -4.24 3.35 9.56
N ARG A 83 -4.11 4.19 10.59
CA ARG A 83 -4.76 5.50 10.65
C ARG A 83 -3.77 6.63 10.38
N PRO A 84 -4.17 7.71 9.68
CA PRO A 84 -3.32 8.89 9.55
C PRO A 84 -3.00 9.51 10.92
N PRO A 85 -1.90 10.27 11.06
CA PRO A 85 -1.01 10.72 9.99
C PRO A 85 -0.03 9.64 9.53
N TYR A 86 0.11 9.49 8.20
CA TYR A 86 1.11 8.61 7.62
C TYR A 86 2.47 9.29 7.59
N LYS A 87 3.51 8.60 8.03
CA LYS A 87 4.86 9.16 8.14
C LYS A 87 5.81 8.41 7.24
N ILE A 88 6.72 9.11 6.56
CA ILE A 88 7.83 8.42 5.89
C ILE A 88 8.65 7.69 6.96
N GLY A 89 8.85 6.39 6.76
CA GLY A 89 9.64 5.56 7.65
C GLY A 89 10.66 4.75 6.87
N ASN A 90 11.88 4.70 7.37
CA ASN A 90 12.85 3.72 6.89
C ASN A 90 12.41 2.33 7.36
N HIS A 91 12.14 1.44 6.42
CA HIS A 91 12.10 0.01 6.73
C HIS A 91 13.56 -0.48 6.81
N PRO A 92 13.92 -1.33 7.80
CA PRO A 92 15.30 -1.83 7.96
C PRO A 92 15.87 -2.51 6.71
N ASN A 93 14.99 -2.90 5.78
CA ASN A 93 15.34 -3.62 4.56
C ASN A 93 15.21 -2.79 3.27
N GLY A 94 15.09 -1.46 3.36
CA GLY A 94 14.93 -0.58 2.18
C GLY A 94 13.63 -0.80 1.41
N PRO A 95 13.43 -0.09 0.28
CA PRO A 95 12.23 -0.22 -0.54
C PRO A 95 12.26 -1.53 -1.36
N ARG A 96 11.45 -2.50 -0.94
CA ARG A 96 11.45 -3.88 -1.50
C ARG A 96 10.52 -4.06 -2.70
N SER A 97 9.49 -3.22 -2.83
CA SER A 97 8.54 -3.29 -3.94
C SER A 97 9.05 -2.52 -5.15
N SER A 98 9.60 -1.31 -4.96
CA SER A 98 10.12 -0.49 -6.07
C SER A 98 11.46 -0.97 -6.63
N SER A 99 12.19 -1.83 -5.91
CA SER A 99 13.41 -2.47 -6.42
C SER A 99 13.15 -3.65 -7.37
N GLY A 100 11.89 -4.04 -7.59
CA GLY A 100 11.51 -5.12 -8.52
C GLY A 100 11.84 -6.54 -8.06
N LYS A 101 12.54 -6.70 -6.94
CA LYS A 101 12.96 -8.03 -6.42
C LYS A 101 11.79 -8.89 -5.92
N PHE A 102 10.70 -8.25 -5.47
CA PHE A 102 9.51 -8.92 -4.92
C PHE A 102 8.21 -8.37 -5.51
N TRP A 103 8.30 -7.62 -6.60
CA TRP A 103 7.15 -7.00 -7.28
C TRP A 103 7.15 -7.46 -8.73
N LEU A 104 6.11 -8.20 -9.11
CA LEU A 104 5.91 -8.63 -10.50
C LEU A 104 5.42 -7.41 -11.29
N SER A 105 6.26 -6.93 -12.21
CA SER A 105 5.97 -5.82 -13.14
C SER A 105 4.81 -6.17 -14.05
#